data_AF-A0A077ZKN7-F1
#
_entry.id   AF-A0A077ZKN7-F1
#
_cell.length_a   1.000
_cell.length_b   1.000
_cell.length_c   1.000
_cell.angle_alpha   90.00
_cell.angle_beta   90.00
_cell.angle_gamma   90.00
#
_symmetry.space_group_name_H-M   'P 1'
#
loop_
_entity.id
_entity.type
_entity.pdbx_description
1 polymer ?
#
loop_
_entity_poly.entity_id
_entity_poly.type
_entity_poly.pdbx_seq_one_letter_code
_entity_poly.pdbx_strand_id
1 'polypeptide(L)'
;MTVSVSKDEKAAEELSELLWTVEYTFLVNDANSPDRLVEQNREEKTNERTLNTRFTMQKDSLMGLFTLGKTNLINTAIMSGRQVSVAVKVCSVTHAGIVSEVTLSSTCFSAEPSVLKVTPSCTAVYVDGTESRGSANAAIEIEFGEIKTRAFFSVWYPEMPLSLLLAKPLLQAIRGWQVPEFDHVDKRYVRMQPTCEHEKSS
;
A
#
# COMPACT_ATOMS: atom_id res chain seq x y z
N MET A 1 -34.11 -36.63 3.83
CA MET A 1 -32.95 -35.92 4.36
C MET A 1 -33.28 -34.46 4.32
N THR A 2 -33.22 -33.80 5.47
CA THR A 2 -33.51 -32.37 5.58
C THR A 2 -32.34 -31.71 6.28
N VAL A 3 -31.90 -30.59 5.72
CA VAL A 3 -30.86 -29.74 6.32
C VAL A 3 -31.53 -28.41 6.65
N SER A 4 -31.56 -28.06 7.92
CA SER A 4 -32.02 -26.77 8.43
C SER A 4 -30.84 -26.00 8.97
N VAL A 5 -30.78 -24.70 8.64
CA VAL A 5 -29.76 -23.79 9.15
C VAL A 5 -30.49 -22.71 9.93
N SER A 6 -30.12 -22.53 11.19
CA SER A 6 -30.66 -21.49 12.07
C SER A 6 -29.53 -20.67 12.69
N LYS A 7 -29.78 -19.37 12.84
CA LYS A 7 -28.91 -18.46 13.58
C LYS A 7 -29.38 -18.40 15.03
N ASP A 8 -28.47 -18.58 15.97
CA ASP A 8 -28.76 -18.38 17.39
C ASP A 8 -28.55 -16.90 17.75
N GLU A 9 -29.63 -16.14 17.78
CA GLU A 9 -29.59 -14.69 18.04
C GLU A 9 -29.18 -14.36 19.47
N LYS A 10 -29.51 -15.22 20.45
CA LYS A 10 -29.22 -14.97 21.86
C LYS A 10 -27.73 -15.08 22.17
N ALA A 11 -27.05 -16.08 21.58
CA ALA A 11 -25.60 -16.23 21.72
C ALA A 11 -24.82 -15.15 20.96
N ALA A 12 -25.39 -14.59 19.88
CA ALA A 12 -24.74 -13.57 19.07
C ALA A 12 -24.57 -12.23 19.80
N GLU A 13 -25.46 -11.88 20.72
CA GLU A 13 -25.36 -10.67 21.54
C GLU A 13 -24.26 -10.77 22.60
N GLU A 14 -24.08 -11.95 23.22
CA GLU A 14 -23.09 -12.14 24.30
C GLU A 14 -21.65 -12.23 23.80
N LEU A 15 -21.41 -12.81 22.61
CA LEU A 15 -20.06 -13.11 22.12
C LEU A 15 -19.53 -12.16 21.04
N SER A 16 -20.37 -11.29 20.46
CA SER A 16 -20.05 -10.58 19.20
C SER A 16 -19.71 -11.51 18.02
N GLU A 17 -20.00 -12.80 18.17
CA GLU A 17 -19.77 -13.86 17.18
C GLU A 17 -21.12 -14.40 16.73
N LEU A 18 -21.28 -14.66 15.44
CA LEU A 18 -22.50 -15.27 14.95
C LEU A 18 -22.43 -16.78 15.20
N LEU A 19 -23.27 -17.28 16.12
CA LEU A 19 -23.41 -18.72 16.37
C LEU A 19 -24.46 -19.30 15.42
N TRP A 20 -24.05 -20.29 14.62
CA TRP A 20 -24.92 -20.97 13.68
C TRP A 20 -25.08 -22.43 14.06
N THR A 21 -26.31 -22.93 13.95
CA THR A 21 -26.61 -24.35 14.16
C THR A 21 -27.07 -24.95 12.83
N VAL A 22 -26.35 -25.96 12.36
CA VAL A 22 -26.83 -26.84 11.29
C VAL A 22 -27.45 -28.05 11.92
N GLU A 23 -28.72 -28.27 11.61
CA GLU A 23 -29.46 -29.46 11.98
C GLU A 23 -29.57 -30.36 10.74
N TYR A 24 -29.11 -31.60 10.90
CA TYR A 24 -29.09 -32.62 9.87
C TYR A 24 -30.00 -33.78 10.27
N THR A 25 -31.11 -33.97 9.56
CA THR A 25 -32.03 -35.10 9.78
C THR A 25 -31.90 -36.16 8.69
N PHE A 26 -31.72 -37.41 9.11
CA PHE A 26 -31.56 -38.56 8.22
C PHE A 26 -32.20 -39.82 8.80
N LEU A 27 -32.66 -40.69 7.91
CA LEU A 27 -33.25 -41.98 8.27
C LEU A 27 -32.15 -43.04 8.32
N VAL A 28 -32.09 -43.79 9.41
CA VAL A 28 -31.19 -44.94 9.56
C VAL A 28 -31.99 -46.22 9.44
N ASN A 29 -31.54 -47.11 8.56
CA ASN A 29 -32.04 -48.48 8.49
C ASN A 29 -31.23 -49.35 9.45
N ASP A 30 -31.86 -49.84 10.51
CA ASP A 30 -31.25 -50.78 11.46
C ASP A 30 -31.15 -52.22 10.90
N ALA A 31 -30.68 -52.37 9.66
CA ALA A 31 -30.53 -53.67 9.01
C ALA A 31 -29.33 -54.51 9.53
N ASN A 32 -28.42 -53.90 10.29
CA ASN A 32 -27.17 -54.54 10.75
C ASN A 32 -27.04 -54.70 12.28
N SER A 33 -28.14 -54.67 13.04
CA SER A 33 -28.13 -55.17 14.43
C SER A 33 -27.91 -56.70 14.41
N PRO A 34 -26.90 -57.27 15.11
CA PRO A 34 -26.61 -58.70 15.08
C PRO A 34 -27.63 -59.57 15.83
N ASP A 35 -28.70 -59.00 16.42
CA ASP A 35 -29.69 -59.79 17.15
C ASP A 35 -30.74 -60.36 16.18
N ARG A 36 -30.34 -61.38 15.41
CA ARG A 36 -31.21 -62.14 14.50
C ARG A 36 -31.79 -63.36 15.20
N LEU A 37 -32.79 -63.17 16.05
CA LEU A 37 -33.79 -64.20 16.34
C LEU A 37 -35.15 -63.53 16.46
N VAL A 38 -36.17 -64.16 15.86
CA VAL A 38 -37.59 -63.80 15.85
C VAL A 38 -38.08 -62.99 14.63
N GLU A 39 -38.69 -63.77 13.74
CA GLU A 39 -39.60 -63.40 12.66
C GLU A 39 -40.89 -62.79 13.23
N GLN A 40 -41.34 -61.65 12.70
CA GLN A 40 -42.75 -61.28 12.44
C GLN A 40 -42.82 -59.80 12.05
N ASN A 41 -43.50 -59.51 10.93
CA ASN A 41 -43.92 -58.17 10.49
C ASN A 41 -42.86 -57.06 10.64
N ARG A 42 -41.81 -57.09 9.80
CA ARG A 42 -40.88 -55.96 9.66
C ARG A 42 -41.61 -54.79 9.00
N GLU A 43 -42.33 -54.00 9.78
CA GLU A 43 -42.34 -52.56 9.52
C GLU A 43 -40.87 -52.15 9.50
N GLU A 44 -40.36 -51.73 8.35
CA GLU A 44 -39.04 -51.11 8.27
C GLU A 44 -39.05 -49.92 9.22
N LYS A 45 -38.51 -50.11 10.42
CA LYS A 45 -38.42 -49.05 11.42
C LYS A 45 -37.29 -48.12 10.99
N THR A 46 -37.58 -47.26 10.01
CA THR A 46 -36.72 -46.13 9.64
C THR A 46 -36.65 -45.20 10.83
N ASN A 47 -35.53 -45.21 11.55
CA ASN A 47 -35.30 -44.32 12.68
C ASN A 47 -34.75 -42.99 12.16
N GLU A 48 -35.46 -41.90 12.39
CA GLU A 48 -34.97 -40.55 12.12
C GLU A 48 -33.95 -40.15 13.18
N ARG A 49 -32.73 -39.79 12.76
CA ARG A 49 -31.68 -39.24 13.60
C ARG A 49 -31.40 -37.80 13.21
N THR A 50 -31.22 -36.96 14.23
CA THR A 50 -30.86 -35.56 14.09
C THR A 50 -29.44 -35.35 14.61
N LEU A 51 -28.56 -34.80 13.79
CA LEU A 51 -27.23 -34.35 14.18
C LEU A 51 -27.20 -32.84 14.16
N ASN A 52 -26.79 -32.25 15.28
CA ASN A 52 -26.63 -30.80 15.41
C ASN A 52 -25.15 -30.47 15.44
N THR A 53 -24.69 -29.69 14.47
CA THR A 53 -23.34 -29.10 14.49
C THR A 53 -23.46 -27.61 14.71
N ARG A 54 -22.67 -27.10 15.64
CA ARG A 54 -22.55 -25.65 15.87
C ARG A 54 -21.23 -25.17 15.32
N PHE A 55 -21.25 -24.05 14.64
CA PHE A 55 -20.04 -23.35 14.21
C PHE A 55 -20.18 -21.87 14.49
N THR A 56 -19.07 -21.24 14.85
CA THR A 56 -18.99 -19.80 15.05
C THR A 56 -18.49 -19.15 13.77
N MET A 57 -19.11 -18.03 13.39
CA MET A 57 -18.63 -17.17 12.33
C MET A 57 -18.17 -15.86 12.95
N GLN A 58 -16.90 -15.53 12.70
CA GLN A 58 -16.32 -14.24 13.06
C GLN A 58 -16.30 -13.33 11.83
N LYS A 59 -16.41 -12.02 12.07
CA LYS A 59 -16.17 -11.03 11.02
C LYS A 59 -14.70 -11.11 10.60
N ASP A 60 -14.45 -11.05 9.28
CA ASP A 60 -13.09 -10.98 8.77
C ASP A 60 -12.37 -9.74 9.32
N SER A 61 -11.12 -9.93 9.73
CA SER A 61 -10.29 -8.93 10.38
C SER A 61 -9.03 -8.65 9.58
N LEU A 62 -8.51 -7.43 9.72
CA LEU A 62 -7.28 -7.02 9.05
C LEU A 62 -6.10 -7.77 9.66
N MET A 63 -5.33 -8.45 8.82
CA MET A 63 -4.09 -9.12 9.21
C MET A 63 -2.89 -8.16 9.13
N GLY A 64 -2.87 -7.28 8.12
CA GLY A 64 -1.76 -6.35 7.96
C GLY A 64 -1.88 -5.40 6.77
N LEU A 65 -0.89 -4.53 6.67
CA LEU A 65 -0.74 -3.53 5.62
C LEU A 65 0.64 -3.63 4.99
N PHE A 66 0.73 -3.41 3.68
CA PHE A 66 1.98 -3.34 2.95
C PHE A 66 1.90 -2.31 1.82
N THR A 67 3.05 -1.87 1.33
CA THR A 67 3.13 -0.89 0.23
C THR A 67 3.63 -1.52 -1.05
N LEU A 68 3.14 -1.00 -2.18
CA LEU A 68 3.63 -1.31 -3.52
C LEU A 68 4.17 -0.03 -4.16
N GLY A 69 5.30 -0.15 -4.85
CA GLY A 69 5.97 0.97 -5.51
C GLY A 69 7.48 0.86 -5.45
N LYS A 70 8.17 1.90 -5.93
CA LYS A 70 9.63 1.97 -5.76
C LYS A 70 9.94 2.38 -4.33
N THR A 71 10.88 1.70 -3.70
CA THR A 71 11.34 1.98 -2.34
C THR A 71 12.60 2.85 -2.30
N ASN A 72 13.20 3.14 -3.45
CA ASN A 72 14.43 3.92 -3.57
C ASN A 72 14.14 5.29 -4.17
N LEU A 73 14.77 6.31 -3.59
CA LEU A 73 14.61 7.70 -4.02
C LEU A 73 15.95 8.44 -3.88
N ILE A 74 16.29 9.29 -4.86
CA ILE A 74 17.51 10.09 -4.84
C ILE A 74 17.12 11.56 -4.73
N ASN A 75 17.64 12.25 -3.72
CA ASN A 75 17.38 13.68 -3.52
C ASN A 75 18.24 14.54 -4.45
N THR A 76 17.87 14.60 -5.74
CA THR A 76 18.45 15.56 -6.69
C THR A 76 17.84 16.96 -6.54
N ALA A 77 16.82 17.14 -5.71
CA ALA A 77 16.15 18.42 -5.48
C ALA A 77 17.09 19.45 -4.85
N ILE A 78 18.07 19.00 -4.06
CA ILE A 78 19.11 19.87 -3.48
C ILE A 78 20.00 20.56 -4.54
N MET A 79 20.22 19.90 -5.68
CA MET A 79 20.99 20.48 -6.80
C MET A 79 20.12 21.19 -7.83
N SER A 80 18.93 20.64 -8.10
CA SER A 80 18.07 21.07 -9.19
C SER A 80 16.97 22.05 -8.77
N GLY A 81 16.68 22.15 -7.47
CA GLY A 81 15.50 22.85 -6.94
C GLY A 81 14.16 22.20 -7.30
N ARG A 82 14.17 21.03 -7.96
CA ARG A 82 12.96 20.35 -8.42
C ARG A 82 12.64 19.14 -7.54
N GLN A 83 11.42 19.13 -7.01
CA GLN A 83 10.90 18.01 -6.22
C GLN A 83 10.95 16.69 -6.99
N VAL A 84 11.38 15.64 -6.30
CA VAL A 84 11.37 14.26 -6.80
C VAL A 84 10.35 13.48 -5.99
N SER A 85 9.43 12.80 -6.65
CA SER A 85 8.40 12.00 -6.01
C SER A 85 8.27 10.62 -6.65
N VAL A 86 7.83 9.66 -5.83
CA VAL A 86 7.56 8.28 -6.22
C VAL A 86 6.16 7.93 -5.75
N ALA A 87 5.35 7.37 -6.65
CA ALA A 87 4.01 6.91 -6.32
C ALA A 87 4.05 5.69 -5.39
N VAL A 88 3.13 5.67 -4.43
CA VAL A 88 2.95 4.59 -3.47
C VAL A 88 1.51 4.13 -3.51
N LYS A 89 1.31 2.81 -3.39
CA LYS A 89 0.00 2.21 -3.14
C LYS A 89 0.04 1.47 -1.81
N VAL A 90 -1.03 1.57 -1.04
CA VAL A 90 -1.20 0.84 0.22
C VAL A 90 -2.22 -0.26 -0.01
N CYS A 91 -1.84 -1.49 0.34
CA CYS A 91 -2.70 -2.66 0.28
C CYS A 91 -2.91 -3.24 1.68
N SER A 92 -4.12 -3.70 1.94
CA SER A 92 -4.46 -4.49 3.12
C SER A 92 -4.52 -5.97 2.78
N VAL A 93 -4.22 -6.80 3.76
CA VAL A 93 -4.46 -8.24 3.73
C VAL A 93 -5.32 -8.61 4.93
N THR A 94 -6.37 -9.40 4.70
CA THR A 94 -7.24 -9.91 5.76
C THR A 94 -6.87 -11.34 6.17
N HIS A 95 -7.37 -11.82 7.30
CA HIS A 95 -7.17 -13.21 7.72
C HIS A 95 -7.81 -14.24 6.77
N ALA A 96 -8.87 -13.84 6.04
CA ALA A 96 -9.43 -14.63 4.94
C ALA A 96 -8.55 -14.65 3.67
N GLY A 97 -7.42 -13.94 3.65
CA GLY A 97 -6.51 -13.87 2.50
C GLY A 97 -6.96 -12.91 1.40
N ILE A 98 -7.91 -12.02 1.69
CA ILE A 98 -8.39 -11.01 0.73
C ILE A 98 -7.39 -9.86 0.72
N VAL A 99 -6.92 -9.48 -0.49
CA VAL A 99 -6.05 -8.32 -0.70
C VAL A 99 -6.85 -7.21 -1.35
N SER A 100 -6.81 -6.01 -0.76
CA SER A 100 -7.52 -4.84 -1.31
C SER A 100 -6.65 -3.58 -1.28
N GLU A 101 -6.78 -2.72 -2.30
CA GLU A 101 -6.12 -1.41 -2.32
C GLU A 101 -6.89 -0.44 -1.41
N VAL A 102 -6.20 0.12 -0.43
CA VAL A 102 -6.78 1.00 0.60
C VAL A 102 -6.08 2.37 0.66
N THR A 103 -5.28 2.71 -0.36
CA THR A 103 -4.45 3.93 -0.42
C THR A 103 -5.21 5.20 -0.04
N LEU A 104 -6.35 5.46 -0.67
CA LEU A 104 -7.13 6.70 -0.45
C LEU A 104 -7.91 6.72 0.87
N SER A 105 -8.00 5.57 1.54
CA SER A 105 -8.65 5.43 2.85
C SER A 105 -7.62 5.32 3.99
N SER A 106 -6.34 5.34 3.66
CA SER A 106 -5.23 5.28 4.63
C SER A 106 -4.68 6.68 4.88
N THR A 107 -4.13 6.90 6.08
CA THR A 107 -3.41 8.11 6.46
C THR A 107 -1.92 7.82 6.59
N CYS A 108 -1.07 8.69 6.03
CA CYS A 108 0.37 8.53 6.05
C CYS A 108 1.10 9.70 6.71
N PHE A 109 2.12 9.38 7.49
CA PHE A 109 3.02 10.33 8.14
C PHE A 109 4.47 9.91 7.92
N SER A 110 5.40 10.86 7.84
CA SER A 110 6.84 10.54 7.81
C SER A 110 7.38 10.48 9.24
N ALA A 111 8.09 9.40 9.58
CA ALA A 111 8.78 9.30 10.86
C ALA A 111 10.01 10.24 10.92
N GLU A 112 10.62 10.52 9.76
CA GLU A 112 11.81 11.36 9.64
C GLU A 112 11.64 12.40 8.51
N PRO A 113 10.90 13.51 8.74
CA PRO A 113 10.69 14.56 7.73
C PRO A 113 11.98 15.24 7.24
N SER A 114 13.08 15.12 8.01
CA SER A 114 14.42 15.58 7.62
C SER A 114 15.11 14.69 6.56
N VAL A 115 14.49 13.57 6.18
CA VAL A 115 15.02 12.58 5.23
C VAL A 115 14.03 12.29 4.11
N LEU A 116 12.74 12.10 4.44
CA LEU A 116 11.69 11.76 3.49
C LEU A 116 10.37 12.40 3.90
N LYS A 117 9.56 12.80 2.92
CA LYS A 117 8.19 13.26 3.15
C LYS A 117 7.20 12.35 2.44
N VAL A 118 5.95 12.36 2.91
CA VAL A 118 4.86 11.58 2.33
C VAL A 118 3.62 12.45 2.24
N THR A 119 2.79 12.21 1.23
CA THR A 119 1.48 12.85 1.15
C THR A 119 0.55 12.24 2.21
N PRO A 120 -0.29 13.05 2.89
CA PRO A 120 -1.22 12.52 3.90
C PRO A 120 -2.15 11.43 3.39
N SER A 121 -2.45 11.43 2.09
CA SER A 121 -3.27 10.44 1.38
C SER A 121 -2.50 9.20 0.90
N CYS A 122 -1.26 9.01 1.35
CA CYS A 122 -0.40 7.86 1.01
C CYS A 122 -0.11 7.66 -0.50
N THR A 123 -0.42 8.64 -1.34
CA THR A 123 -0.30 8.51 -2.81
C THR A 123 1.14 8.61 -3.30
N ALA A 124 2.00 9.32 -2.58
CA ALA A 124 3.39 9.51 -2.97
C ALA A 124 4.30 9.81 -1.78
N VAL A 125 5.54 9.32 -1.89
CA VAL A 125 6.67 9.79 -1.09
C VAL A 125 7.52 10.74 -1.92
N TYR A 126 8.09 11.76 -1.31
CA TYR A 126 8.80 12.80 -2.03
C TYR A 126 9.91 13.45 -1.20
N VAL A 127 10.81 14.11 -1.93
CA VAL A 127 11.82 15.02 -1.39
C VAL A 127 11.80 16.33 -2.18
N ASP A 128 11.97 17.46 -1.50
CA ASP A 128 11.88 18.80 -2.10
C ASP A 128 13.18 19.63 -1.95
N GLY A 129 14.23 19.04 -1.38
CA GLY A 129 15.54 19.67 -1.21
C GLY A 129 15.71 20.36 0.14
N THR A 130 14.70 20.30 1.01
CA THR A 130 14.81 20.79 2.40
C THR A 130 15.29 19.72 3.39
N GLU A 131 15.47 18.48 2.93
CA GLU A 131 16.01 17.37 3.70
C GLU A 131 17.51 17.58 3.98
N SER A 132 18.00 17.13 5.13
CA SER A 132 19.38 17.38 5.57
C SER A 132 20.33 16.20 5.39
N ARG A 133 19.80 15.00 5.15
CA ARG A 133 20.59 13.77 4.97
C ARG A 133 19.77 12.70 4.23
N GLY A 134 20.46 11.63 3.85
CA GLY A 134 19.85 10.40 3.37
C GLY A 134 19.68 9.37 4.49
N SER A 135 19.00 8.26 4.20
CA SER A 135 18.90 7.11 5.10
C SER A 135 18.60 5.86 4.29
N ALA A 136 19.22 4.73 4.64
CA ALA A 136 18.88 3.44 4.06
C ALA A 136 17.52 2.92 4.54
N ASN A 137 17.07 3.35 5.72
CA ASN A 137 15.89 2.84 6.43
C ASN A 137 14.93 3.97 6.85
N ALA A 138 14.69 4.96 5.97
CA ALA A 138 13.71 6.00 6.24
C ALA A 138 12.31 5.37 6.31
N ALA A 139 11.57 5.63 7.38
CA ALA A 139 10.24 5.04 7.58
C ALA A 139 9.11 6.05 7.34
N ILE A 140 8.05 5.60 6.69
CA ILE A 140 6.74 6.24 6.76
C ILE A 140 5.81 5.39 7.62
N GLU A 141 4.95 6.04 8.39
CA GLU A 141 3.91 5.42 9.20
C GLU A 141 2.59 5.47 8.43
N ILE A 142 1.92 4.33 8.35
CA ILE A 142 0.68 4.13 7.60
C ILE A 142 -0.37 3.64 8.58
N GLU A 143 -1.51 4.31 8.60
CA GLU A 143 -2.65 3.99 9.45
C GLU A 143 -3.88 3.70 8.58
N PHE A 144 -4.50 2.55 8.82
CA PHE A 144 -5.75 2.15 8.19
C PHE A 144 -6.57 1.28 9.15
N GLY A 145 -7.75 1.77 9.52
CA GLY A 145 -8.57 1.13 10.54
C GLY A 145 -7.83 1.07 11.88
N GLU A 146 -7.68 -0.14 12.43
CA GLU A 146 -6.99 -0.40 13.69
C GLU A 146 -5.49 -0.72 13.52
N ILE A 147 -5.02 -0.86 12.28
CA ILE A 147 -3.64 -1.25 11.98
C ILE A 147 -2.77 -0.02 11.70
N LYS A 148 -1.63 0.03 12.39
CA LYS A 148 -0.54 0.96 12.15
C LYS A 148 0.70 0.17 11.74
N THR A 149 1.25 0.49 10.57
CA THR A 149 2.47 -0.18 10.07
C THR A 149 3.51 0.83 9.66
N ARG A 150 4.73 0.35 9.42
CA ARG A 150 5.83 1.13 8.85
C ARG A 150 6.24 0.57 7.50
N ALA A 151 6.44 1.44 6.53
CA ALA A 151 7.07 1.11 5.26
C ALA A 151 8.42 1.81 5.17
N PHE A 152 9.45 1.07 4.75
CA PHE A 152 10.83 1.54 4.70
C PHE A 152 11.26 1.90 3.29
N PHE A 153 12.01 2.98 3.18
CA PHE A 153 12.53 3.55 1.95
C PHE A 153 14.02 3.84 2.10
N SER A 154 14.75 3.67 1.00
CA SER A 154 16.14 4.05 0.89
C SER A 154 16.24 5.39 0.16
N VAL A 155 16.60 6.42 0.91
CA VAL A 155 16.77 7.79 0.42
C VAL A 155 18.25 8.11 0.31
N TRP A 156 18.69 8.34 -0.92
CA TRP A 156 20.06 8.74 -1.24
C TRP A 156 20.17 10.26 -1.21
N TYR A 157 21.23 10.76 -0.58
CA TYR A 157 21.51 12.18 -0.44
C TYR A 157 22.91 12.47 -0.97
N PRO A 158 23.08 13.46 -1.87
CA PRO A 158 24.39 13.79 -2.42
C PRO A 158 25.26 14.47 -1.37
N GLU A 159 26.54 14.11 -1.33
CA GLU A 159 27.52 14.76 -0.47
C GLU A 159 27.85 16.17 -1.00
N MET A 160 27.85 17.16 -0.10
CA MET A 160 28.09 18.56 -0.43
C MET A 160 29.39 19.06 0.24
N PRO A 161 30.16 19.94 -0.41
CA PRO A 161 29.92 20.54 -1.73
C PRO A 161 30.26 19.60 -2.89
N LEU A 162 29.51 19.69 -3.98
CA LEU A 162 29.76 18.89 -5.18
C LEU A 162 30.92 19.47 -5.99
N SER A 163 31.83 18.59 -6.42
CA SER A 163 32.91 18.94 -7.36
C SER A 163 32.45 18.68 -8.79
N LEU A 164 32.34 19.74 -9.60
CA LEU A 164 31.98 19.63 -11.01
C LEU A 164 33.25 19.66 -11.87
N LEU A 165 33.41 18.66 -12.73
CA LEU A 165 34.47 18.62 -13.73
C LEU A 165 33.91 19.04 -15.09
N LEU A 166 34.47 20.12 -15.64
CA LEU A 166 34.10 20.61 -16.97
C LEU A 166 35.02 19.99 -18.02
N ALA A 167 34.44 19.44 -19.08
CA ALA A 167 35.20 18.90 -20.21
C ALA A 167 36.04 19.98 -20.92
N LYS A 168 35.54 21.22 -20.97
CA LYS A 168 36.24 22.39 -21.50
C LYS A 168 36.19 23.52 -20.46
N PRO A 169 37.19 23.63 -19.57
CA PRO A 169 37.20 24.68 -18.54
C PRO A 169 37.63 26.05 -19.10
N LEU A 170 38.13 26.11 -20.33
CA LEU A 170 38.53 27.36 -20.98
C LEU A 170 37.30 28.13 -21.44
N LEU A 171 37.11 29.33 -20.90
CA LEU A 171 36.09 30.25 -21.41
C LEU A 171 36.44 30.63 -22.85
N GLN A 172 35.52 30.39 -23.78
CA GLN A 172 35.68 30.79 -25.17
C GLN A 172 34.81 32.01 -25.44
N ALA A 173 35.39 33.04 -26.08
CA ALA A 173 34.65 34.20 -26.51
C ALA A 173 33.62 33.79 -27.57
N ILE A 174 32.34 34.05 -27.31
CA ILE A 174 31.28 33.85 -28.30
C ILE A 174 31.40 34.99 -29.32
N ARG A 175 31.73 34.64 -30.57
CA ARG A 175 31.83 35.63 -31.65
C ARG A 175 30.47 36.29 -31.88
N GLY A 176 30.47 37.61 -32.07
CA GLY A 176 29.25 38.37 -32.32
C GLY A 176 28.32 38.52 -31.12
N TRP A 177 28.77 38.17 -29.90
CA TRP A 177 28.00 38.40 -28.69
C TRP A 177 27.81 39.90 -28.46
N GLN A 178 26.57 40.37 -28.63
CA GLN A 178 26.18 41.74 -28.34
C GLN A 178 26.16 41.91 -26.83
N VAL A 179 27.08 42.70 -26.28
CA VAL A 179 27.01 43.12 -24.88
C VAL A 179 25.96 44.24 -24.82
N PRO A 180 24.85 44.08 -24.08
CA PRO A 180 23.94 45.20 -23.89
C PRO A 180 24.68 46.33 -23.17
N GLU A 181 24.82 47.48 -23.85
CA GLU A 181 25.29 48.72 -23.25
C GLU A 181 24.18 49.24 -22.32
N PHE A 182 24.38 49.12 -21.01
CA PHE A 182 23.44 49.64 -20.01
C PHE A 182 23.63 51.13 -19.72
N ASP A 183 24.27 51.87 -20.63
CA ASP A 183 24.37 53.33 -20.52
C ASP A 183 23.08 53.97 -21.06
N HIS A 184 22.15 54.17 -20.13
CA HIS A 184 21.05 55.13 -20.21
C HIS A 184 19.96 54.89 -21.26
N VAL A 185 19.24 53.76 -21.21
CA VAL A 185 17.91 53.68 -21.86
C VAL A 185 16.90 52.96 -20.97
N ASP A 186 15.72 53.58 -20.86
CA ASP A 186 14.56 53.20 -20.07
C ASP A 186 14.25 51.69 -20.01
N LYS A 187 13.79 51.27 -18.83
CA LYS A 187 13.46 49.90 -18.37
C LYS A 187 12.38 49.14 -19.18
N ARG A 188 12.36 49.21 -20.51
CA ARG A 188 11.45 48.44 -21.36
C ARG A 188 12.22 47.32 -22.07
N TYR A 189 12.37 46.21 -21.35
CA TYR A 189 12.40 44.85 -21.88
C TYR A 189 13.16 44.65 -23.21
N VAL A 190 14.49 44.52 -23.14
CA VAL A 190 15.23 43.87 -24.24
C VAL A 190 15.24 42.37 -23.95
N ARG A 191 14.36 41.62 -24.62
CA ARG A 191 14.33 40.16 -24.58
C ARG A 191 15.42 39.62 -25.51
N MET A 192 16.59 39.28 -24.98
CA MET A 192 17.62 38.59 -25.76
C MET A 192 17.45 37.08 -25.63
N GLN A 193 17.24 36.40 -26.76
CA GLN A 193 17.31 34.94 -26.86
C GLN A 193 18.63 34.58 -27.56
N PRO A 194 19.66 34.13 -26.83
CA PRO A 194 20.86 33.62 -27.46
C PRO A 194 20.57 32.25 -28.11
N THR A 195 20.88 32.12 -29.40
CA THR A 195 20.86 30.84 -30.11
C THR A 195 22.23 30.18 -30.00
N CYS A 196 22.31 29.07 -29.28
CA CYS A 196 23.51 28.23 -29.29
C CYS A 196 23.57 27.46 -30.60
N GLU A 197 24.48 27.82 -31.51
CA GLU A 197 24.79 27.00 -32.67
C GLU A 197 25.70 25.84 -32.24
N HIS A 198 25.23 24.61 -32.47
CA HIS A 198 26.02 23.41 -32.28
C HIS A 198 27.03 23.28 -33.42
N GLU A 199 28.31 23.52 -33.15
CA GLU A 199 29.39 23.07 -34.04
C GLU A 199 29.39 21.54 -34.08
N LYS A 200 28.99 20.97 -35.23
CA LYS A 200 29.18 19.55 -35.52
C LYS A 200 30.69 19.29 -35.59
N SER A 201 31.20 18.51 -34.65
CA SER A 201 32.52 17.87 -34.80
C SER A 201 32.46 16.99 -36.04
N SER A 202 33.25 17.35 -37.05
CA SER A 202 33.74 16.39 -38.04
C SER A 202 34.82 15.52 -37.42
#